data_AF-A0A3G6J471-F1
#
_entry.id   AF-A0A3G6J471-F1
#
_cell.length_a   1.000
_cell.length_b   1.000
_cell.length_c   1.000
_cell.angle_alpha   90.00
_cell.angle_beta   90.00
_cell.angle_gamma   90.00
#
_symmetry.space_group_name_H-M   'P 1'
#
loop_
_entity.id
_entity.type
_entity.pdbx_description
1 polymer ?
#
loop_
_entity_poly.entity_id
_entity_poly.type
_entity_poly.pdbx_seq_one_letter_code
_entity_poly.pdbx_strand_id
1 'polypeptide(L)'
;MLLQPNATPNDELAPARLSKVGAVILGKGWREYSPKWCMTDIVVPVNAAQSAPSATTHRALDVPPGTPIVTILGDGQLARMMQTEAIELGIGVRLLTASRDASAAQVVANPIIGDYRQVDDVLAAAAGSDVVTFDHEHVPVAVMDALIAAGHTIHPSPQALQYAQDKTLMRRKLAELDLPVPAFTIIDDPTQVAPFFNQVAGRLCIKTARGGYDGHGVWFPATVDDATDLVRKLLADGNQVLAEERLTLTRELSVLIARRPSGEMVTWPVIESVQRDGICHSAIAPAPHLAPQLAERAVEIAETIATQLGVTGVMAVELFAFLDHNGAETVSVNELAMRPHNTGHFTQFGSVTSQFEQHLRACLDLPLGSTAKTHETTCMVNVLGADTAPHCSVKDACAAVWQRYPAAKIHLYGKQWRPGRKLGHVIMASDSADPQQLLADATAAAHCIRTGEWNTTTSATG
;
A
#
# COMPACT_ATOMS: atom_id res chain seq x y z
N MET A 1 9.14 39.56 49.00
CA MET A 1 9.03 40.21 50.32
C MET A 1 7.56 40.23 50.69
N LEU A 2 7.20 39.38 51.68
CA LEU A 2 5.91 39.26 52.39
C LEU A 2 4.68 38.83 51.55
N LEU A 3 3.75 37.96 51.94
CA LEU A 3 3.52 36.98 53.01
C LEU A 3 2.30 36.15 52.51
N GLN A 4 2.23 34.84 52.80
CA GLN A 4 1.01 34.01 52.66
C GLN A 4 -0.02 34.33 53.79
N PRO A 5 -1.11 33.58 54.10
CA PRO A 5 -1.75 32.37 53.52
C PRO A 5 -3.32 32.31 53.63
N ASN A 6 -3.90 31.12 53.34
CA ASN A 6 -5.17 30.53 53.84
C ASN A 6 -6.51 31.08 53.25
N ALA A 7 -7.60 30.32 53.09
CA ALA A 7 -7.95 28.91 53.19
C ALA A 7 -9.33 28.69 52.48
N THR A 8 -9.61 27.45 52.12
CA THR A 8 -10.84 26.78 51.61
C THR A 8 -12.07 26.85 52.56
N PRO A 9 -13.24 26.19 52.32
CA PRO A 9 -14.03 25.84 51.11
C PRO A 9 -15.58 26.10 51.30
N ASN A 10 -16.38 25.62 50.33
CA ASN A 10 -17.78 25.11 50.43
C ASN A 10 -19.00 25.96 50.03
N ASP A 11 -19.99 25.19 49.52
CA ASP A 11 -21.44 25.41 49.32
C ASP A 11 -21.86 25.88 47.91
N GLU A 12 -22.31 24.97 47.03
CA GLU A 12 -23.63 24.27 46.93
C GLU A 12 -24.56 24.94 45.89
N LEU A 13 -25.02 24.11 44.93
CA LEU A 13 -26.39 24.02 44.34
C LEU A 13 -27.10 25.35 43.96
N ALA A 14 -27.61 25.64 42.76
CA ALA A 14 -28.32 24.86 41.73
C ALA A 14 -28.64 25.81 40.52
N PRO A 15 -29.25 25.35 39.41
CA PRO A 15 -29.15 26.00 38.09
C PRO A 15 -30.19 27.09 37.81
N ALA A 16 -29.78 28.13 37.08
CA ALA A 16 -30.64 29.20 36.59
C ALA A 16 -31.40 28.78 35.32
N ARG A 17 -32.71 29.06 35.35
CA ARG A 17 -33.69 28.82 34.29
C ARG A 17 -33.49 29.71 33.07
N LEU A 18 -33.70 29.11 31.90
CA LEU A 18 -33.96 29.74 30.61
C LEU A 18 -35.17 30.70 30.66
N SER A 19 -35.05 31.85 30.00
CA SER A 19 -36.16 32.75 29.70
C SER A 19 -36.21 33.13 28.21
N LYS A 20 -37.35 32.77 27.59
CA LYS A 20 -38.15 33.49 26.58
C LYS A 20 -37.49 33.81 25.22
N VAL A 21 -37.90 33.13 24.14
CA VAL A 21 -39.11 33.32 23.31
C VAL A 21 -38.93 34.45 22.27
N GLY A 22 -38.87 34.05 21.01
CA GLY A 22 -39.25 34.85 19.85
C GLY A 22 -39.89 33.92 18.83
N ALA A 23 -41.22 33.95 18.73
CA ALA A 23 -41.99 33.24 17.72
C ALA A 23 -42.46 34.24 16.66
N VAL A 24 -42.28 33.89 15.38
CA VAL A 24 -43.04 34.45 14.26
C VAL A 24 -43.65 33.25 13.53
N ILE A 25 -44.98 33.22 13.48
CA ILE A 25 -45.81 32.23 12.79
C ILE A 25 -46.42 32.93 11.58
N LEU A 26 -46.40 32.29 10.41
CA LEU A 26 -47.55 32.17 9.50
C LEU A 26 -47.34 30.99 8.54
N GLY A 27 -48.27 30.02 8.52
CA GLY A 27 -48.49 29.19 7.32
C GLY A 27 -48.60 27.67 7.48
N LYS A 28 -49.74 27.20 8.01
CA LYS A 28 -50.43 25.92 7.72
C LYS A 28 -49.73 24.58 8.04
N GLY A 29 -50.18 23.98 9.15
CA GLY A 29 -50.64 22.58 9.18
C GLY A 29 -49.70 21.54 9.78
N TRP A 30 -49.79 21.32 11.10
CA TRP A 30 -49.29 20.10 11.74
C TRP A 30 -50.35 19.54 12.69
N ARG A 31 -50.66 18.24 12.51
CA ARG A 31 -51.40 17.41 13.47
C ARG A 31 -50.45 17.00 14.59
N GLU A 32 -50.92 17.07 15.83
CA GLU A 32 -50.19 16.62 17.02
C GLU A 32 -49.94 15.10 16.96
N TYR A 33 -48.68 14.70 17.00
CA TYR A 33 -48.26 13.37 17.46
C TYR A 33 -47.52 13.55 18.79
N SER A 34 -48.08 12.97 19.84
CA SER A 34 -47.50 12.93 21.18
C SER A 34 -46.41 11.84 21.23
N PRO A 35 -45.16 12.13 21.64
CA PRO A 35 -44.17 11.08 21.86
C PRO A 35 -44.36 10.46 23.25
N LYS A 36 -45.16 9.39 23.33
CA LYS A 36 -45.03 8.39 24.40
C LYS A 36 -43.95 7.40 23.98
N TRP A 37 -42.70 7.67 24.33
CA TRP A 37 -41.69 6.62 24.49
C TRP A 37 -41.17 6.69 25.92
N CYS A 38 -41.53 5.63 26.63
CA CYS A 38 -41.21 5.34 28.02
C CYS A 38 -39.70 5.13 28.14
N MET A 39 -39.03 5.91 29.00
CA MET A 39 -37.76 5.50 29.58
C MET A 39 -38.04 4.23 30.38
N THR A 40 -37.54 3.10 29.90
CA THR A 40 -37.42 1.87 30.69
C THR A 40 -35.95 1.71 31.03
N ASP A 41 -35.67 1.74 32.33
CA ASP A 41 -34.37 1.42 32.90
C ASP A 41 -34.02 -0.04 32.56
N ILE A 42 -33.10 -0.23 31.60
CA ILE A 42 -32.47 -1.53 31.38
C ILE A 42 -31.39 -1.70 32.44
N VAL A 43 -31.75 -2.30 33.56
CA VAL A 43 -30.80 -2.85 34.53
C VAL A 43 -30.23 -4.14 33.92
N VAL A 44 -28.96 -4.11 33.51
CA VAL A 44 -28.23 -5.31 33.11
C VAL A 44 -27.75 -6.04 34.38
N PRO A 45 -28.18 -7.28 34.65
CA PRO A 45 -27.65 -8.03 35.79
C PRO A 45 -26.22 -8.49 35.49
N VAL A 46 -25.28 -8.08 36.33
CA VAL A 46 -23.90 -8.59 36.35
C VAL A 46 -23.92 -9.99 36.97
N ASN A 47 -23.95 -11.03 36.14
CA ASN A 47 -23.62 -12.38 36.59
C ASN A 47 -22.15 -12.67 36.28
N ALA A 48 -21.34 -12.65 37.33
CA ALA A 48 -19.97 -13.12 37.31
C ALA A 48 -19.95 -14.66 37.38
N ALA A 49 -19.69 -15.30 36.24
CA ALA A 49 -19.13 -16.64 36.17
C ALA A 49 -18.30 -16.74 34.88
N GLN A 50 -17.00 -16.47 35.01
CA GLN A 50 -16.03 -16.71 33.95
C GLN A 50 -15.84 -18.22 33.81
N SER A 51 -16.54 -18.84 32.86
CA SER A 51 -16.13 -20.12 32.29
C SER A 51 -14.98 -19.85 31.32
N ALA A 52 -13.91 -20.65 31.41
CA ALA A 52 -12.76 -20.60 30.52
C ALA A 52 -13.18 -20.62 29.03
N PRO A 53 -12.46 -19.94 28.13
CA PRO A 53 -12.77 -19.98 26.71
C PRO A 53 -12.56 -21.40 26.18
N SER A 54 -13.67 -22.08 25.96
CA SER A 54 -13.81 -23.22 25.05
C SER A 54 -13.19 -22.87 23.70
N ALA A 55 -12.54 -23.85 23.05
CA ALA A 55 -11.92 -23.77 21.73
C ALA A 55 -12.63 -22.77 20.81
N THR A 56 -11.87 -21.80 20.29
CA THR A 56 -12.30 -20.71 19.43
C THR A 56 -13.08 -21.24 18.23
N THR A 57 -14.40 -21.34 18.35
CA THR A 57 -15.28 -21.41 17.20
C THR A 57 -15.16 -20.07 16.50
N HIS A 58 -14.46 -20.05 15.36
CA HIS A 58 -14.35 -18.88 14.49
C HIS A 58 -15.77 -18.40 14.21
N ARG A 59 -16.15 -17.26 14.80
CA ARG A 59 -17.48 -16.69 14.57
C ARG A 59 -17.54 -16.33 13.09
N ALA A 60 -18.52 -16.89 12.38
CA ALA A 60 -18.78 -16.52 11.00
C ALA A 60 -18.88 -15.00 10.88
N LEU A 61 -18.39 -14.43 9.78
CA LEU A 61 -18.60 -13.01 9.51
C LEU A 61 -20.11 -12.76 9.50
N ASP A 62 -20.55 -11.76 10.26
CA ASP A 62 -21.95 -11.34 10.31
C ASP A 62 -22.27 -10.52 9.04
N VAL A 63 -22.27 -11.17 7.87
CA VAL A 63 -22.62 -10.59 6.56
C VAL A 63 -23.90 -11.24 6.00
N PRO A 64 -24.67 -10.54 5.15
CA PRO A 64 -25.85 -11.13 4.51
C PRO A 64 -25.55 -12.44 3.75
N PRO A 65 -26.49 -13.39 3.70
CA PRO A 65 -26.34 -14.59 2.88
C PRO A 65 -26.07 -14.23 1.41
N GLY A 66 -25.10 -14.90 0.79
CA GLY A 66 -24.70 -14.64 -0.61
C GLY A 66 -23.74 -13.47 -0.79
N THR A 67 -23.33 -12.78 0.28
CA THR A 67 -22.23 -11.81 0.22
C THR A 67 -20.91 -12.52 -0.10
N PRO A 68 -20.16 -12.09 -1.14
CA PRO A 68 -18.84 -12.64 -1.41
C PRO A 68 -17.87 -12.30 -0.27
N ILE A 69 -17.03 -13.27 0.11
CA ILE A 69 -16.08 -13.14 1.21
C ILE A 69 -14.65 -13.29 0.68
N VAL A 70 -13.86 -12.24 0.84
CA VAL A 70 -12.43 -12.21 0.56
C VAL A 70 -11.66 -12.35 1.87
N THR A 71 -10.80 -13.38 1.98
CA THR A 71 -9.80 -13.43 3.04
C THR A 71 -8.53 -12.73 2.60
N ILE A 72 -8.01 -11.83 3.42
CA ILE A 72 -6.76 -11.12 3.19
C ILE A 72 -5.74 -11.59 4.24
N LEU A 73 -4.61 -12.13 3.78
CA LEU A 73 -3.48 -12.43 4.66
C LEU A 73 -2.51 -11.23 4.66
N GLY A 74 -2.29 -10.68 5.85
CA GLY A 74 -1.48 -9.48 6.05
C GLY A 74 -2.33 -8.30 6.54
N ASP A 75 -1.79 -7.56 7.50
CA ASP A 75 -2.52 -6.60 8.33
C ASP A 75 -2.07 -5.14 8.13
N GLY A 76 -1.41 -4.91 7.00
CA GLY A 76 -0.81 -3.65 6.62
C GLY A 76 -1.80 -2.63 6.06
N GLN A 77 -1.25 -1.59 5.43
CA GLN A 77 -2.04 -0.51 4.87
C GLN A 77 -2.76 -0.91 3.58
N LEU A 78 -2.27 -1.91 2.84
CA LEU A 78 -2.92 -2.29 1.59
C LEU A 78 -4.22 -3.04 1.90
N ALA A 79 -4.21 -3.93 2.89
CA ALA A 79 -5.43 -4.54 3.43
C ALA A 79 -6.41 -3.49 3.98
N ARG A 80 -5.90 -2.46 4.67
CA ARG A 80 -6.73 -1.33 5.14
C ARG A 80 -7.43 -0.60 3.99
N MET A 81 -6.73 -0.38 2.87
CA MET A 81 -7.29 0.31 1.70
C MET A 81 -8.16 -0.61 0.82
N MET A 82 -7.95 -1.93 0.86
CA MET A 82 -8.92 -2.87 0.31
C MET A 82 -10.24 -2.83 1.09
N GLN A 83 -10.19 -2.73 2.42
CA GLN A 83 -11.40 -2.65 3.25
C GLN A 83 -12.29 -1.47 2.89
N THR A 84 -11.73 -0.31 2.52
CA THR A 84 -12.56 0.85 2.16
C THR A 84 -13.42 0.58 0.93
N GLU A 85 -12.86 -0.07 -0.09
CA GLU A 85 -13.58 -0.41 -1.32
C GLU A 85 -14.52 -1.60 -1.12
N ALA A 86 -14.12 -2.56 -0.27
CA ALA A 86 -14.95 -3.72 0.05
C ALA A 86 -16.29 -3.31 0.69
N ILE A 87 -16.29 -2.28 1.54
CA ILE A 87 -17.52 -1.74 2.15
C ILE A 87 -18.50 -1.26 1.08
N GLU A 88 -18.03 -0.44 0.14
CA GLU A 88 -18.88 0.14 -0.92
C GLU A 88 -19.37 -0.94 -1.91
N LEU A 89 -18.57 -1.96 -2.16
CA LEU A 89 -18.95 -3.10 -3.00
C LEU A 89 -19.85 -4.14 -2.30
N GLY A 90 -20.04 -4.03 -0.98
CA GLY A 90 -20.76 -5.04 -0.21
C GLY A 90 -20.03 -6.39 -0.13
N ILE A 91 -18.69 -6.37 -0.14
CA ILE A 91 -17.82 -7.54 0.00
C ILE A 91 -17.46 -7.73 1.47
N GLY A 92 -17.62 -8.95 1.98
CA GLY A 92 -17.13 -9.32 3.30
C GLY A 92 -15.62 -9.51 3.30
N VAL A 93 -14.91 -8.90 4.24
CA VAL A 93 -13.45 -9.09 4.41
C VAL A 93 -13.17 -9.88 5.68
N ARG A 94 -12.46 -11.00 5.54
CA ARG A 94 -11.79 -11.67 6.66
C ARG A 94 -10.32 -11.27 6.66
N LEU A 95 -9.85 -10.77 7.79
CA LEU A 95 -8.46 -10.38 7.95
C LEU A 95 -7.76 -11.33 8.92
N LEU A 96 -6.67 -11.95 8.47
CA LEU A 96 -5.70 -12.59 9.36
C LEU A 96 -4.65 -11.55 9.76
N THR A 97 -4.52 -11.28 11.05
CA THR A 97 -3.64 -10.24 11.60
C THR A 97 -2.83 -10.73 12.80
N ALA A 98 -1.60 -10.26 12.94
CA ALA A 98 -0.77 -10.59 14.10
C ALA A 98 -1.19 -9.79 15.35
N SER A 99 -1.86 -8.66 15.18
CA SER A 99 -2.28 -7.78 16.26
C SER A 99 -3.58 -7.04 15.96
N ARG A 100 -4.36 -6.74 17.00
CA ARG A 100 -5.55 -5.87 16.90
C ARG A 100 -5.19 -4.41 16.60
N ASP A 101 -3.96 -4.01 16.90
CA ASP A 101 -3.48 -2.63 16.67
C ASP A 101 -2.87 -2.44 15.28
N ALA A 102 -2.80 -3.50 14.46
CA ALA A 102 -2.32 -3.43 13.10
C ALA A 102 -3.21 -2.54 12.22
N SER A 103 -2.67 -2.07 11.10
CA SER A 103 -3.26 -1.00 10.28
C SER A 103 -4.66 -1.36 9.76
N ALA A 104 -4.83 -2.57 9.24
CA ALA A 104 -6.11 -3.09 8.75
C ALA A 104 -7.00 -3.59 9.89
N ALA A 105 -6.43 -4.15 10.96
CA ALA A 105 -7.19 -4.70 12.09
C ALA A 105 -8.01 -3.64 12.84
N GLN A 106 -7.61 -2.37 12.75
CA GLN A 106 -8.36 -1.23 13.28
C GLN A 106 -9.67 -0.93 12.54
N VAL A 107 -9.84 -1.40 11.29
CA VAL A 107 -10.98 -1.05 10.42
C VAL A 107 -11.75 -2.26 9.89
N VAL A 108 -11.19 -3.45 9.97
CA VAL A 108 -11.89 -4.71 9.66
C VAL A 108 -12.60 -5.20 10.91
N ALA A 109 -13.90 -5.47 10.79
CA ALA A 109 -14.67 -6.02 11.90
C ALA A 109 -14.23 -7.45 12.22
N ASN A 110 -14.08 -7.77 13.51
CA ASN A 110 -13.75 -9.11 14.00
C ASN A 110 -12.53 -9.76 13.32
N PRO A 111 -11.35 -9.11 13.31
CA PRO A 111 -10.18 -9.69 12.68
C PRO A 111 -9.73 -10.94 13.44
N ILE A 112 -9.21 -11.91 12.70
CA ILE A 112 -8.71 -13.19 13.21
C ILE A 112 -7.25 -12.98 13.62
N ILE A 113 -6.94 -13.26 14.89
CA ILE A 113 -5.59 -13.14 15.41
C ILE A 113 -4.83 -14.43 15.13
N GLY A 114 -3.72 -14.33 14.41
CA GLY A 114 -2.86 -15.46 14.08
C GLY A 114 -1.67 -15.02 13.23
N ASP A 115 -0.92 -15.99 12.74
CA ASP A 115 0.30 -15.80 11.98
C ASP A 115 0.16 -16.41 10.58
N TYR A 116 0.35 -15.59 9.54
CA TYR A 116 0.26 -16.04 8.14
C TYR A 116 1.29 -17.12 7.75
N ARG A 117 2.27 -17.39 8.62
CA ARG A 117 3.26 -18.45 8.45
C ARG A 117 2.80 -19.79 9.03
N GLN A 118 1.70 -19.81 9.79
CA GLN A 118 1.13 -21.02 10.39
C GLN A 118 -0.03 -21.51 9.54
N VAL A 119 0.04 -22.78 9.12
CA VAL A 119 -0.97 -23.40 8.26
C VAL A 119 -2.35 -23.38 8.92
N ASP A 120 -2.42 -23.74 10.21
CA ASP A 120 -3.68 -23.84 10.95
C ASP A 120 -4.40 -22.49 11.04
N ASP A 121 -3.67 -21.41 11.36
CA ASP A 121 -4.23 -20.05 11.44
C ASP A 121 -4.78 -19.59 10.08
N VAL A 122 -4.07 -19.90 9.00
CA VAL A 122 -4.44 -19.51 7.64
C VAL A 122 -5.65 -20.29 7.14
N LEU A 123 -5.69 -21.61 7.36
CA LEU A 123 -6.86 -22.43 7.02
C LEU A 123 -8.09 -22.00 7.80
N ALA A 124 -7.93 -21.69 9.08
CA ALA A 124 -9.01 -21.20 9.91
C ALA A 124 -9.53 -19.83 9.43
N ALA A 125 -8.64 -18.95 8.98
CA ALA A 125 -9.03 -17.65 8.42
C ALA A 125 -9.75 -17.77 7.07
N ALA A 126 -9.29 -18.67 6.19
CA ALA A 126 -9.84 -18.88 4.86
C ALA A 126 -11.15 -19.66 4.84
N ALA A 127 -11.52 -20.34 5.93
CA ALA A 127 -12.69 -21.20 6.01
C ALA A 127 -13.99 -20.50 5.58
N GLY A 128 -14.59 -20.97 4.48
CA GLY A 128 -15.82 -20.43 3.91
C GLY A 128 -15.64 -19.07 3.22
N SER A 129 -14.45 -18.76 2.72
CA SER A 129 -14.20 -17.63 1.81
C SER A 129 -14.29 -18.06 0.35
N ASP A 130 -14.74 -17.14 -0.50
CA ASP A 130 -14.75 -17.34 -1.95
C ASP A 130 -13.35 -17.24 -2.55
N VAL A 131 -12.50 -16.36 -1.99
CA VAL A 131 -11.12 -16.18 -2.42
C VAL A 131 -10.21 -15.74 -1.29
N VAL A 132 -8.94 -16.15 -1.34
CA VAL A 132 -7.84 -15.66 -0.51
C VAL A 132 -6.90 -14.78 -1.34
N THR A 133 -6.50 -13.63 -0.80
CA THR A 133 -5.49 -12.73 -1.36
C THR A 133 -4.53 -12.23 -0.27
N PHE A 134 -3.56 -11.41 -0.64
CA PHE A 134 -2.44 -11.01 0.20
C PHE A 134 -2.21 -9.49 0.20
N ASP A 135 -1.86 -8.93 1.36
CA ASP A 135 -1.28 -7.57 1.45
C ASP A 135 0.19 -7.57 1.02
N HIS A 136 0.91 -8.69 1.21
CA HIS A 136 2.34 -8.80 0.91
C HIS A 136 2.71 -10.13 0.26
N GLU A 137 3.84 -10.16 -0.44
CA GLU A 137 4.35 -11.34 -1.13
C GLU A 137 4.99 -12.38 -0.21
N HIS A 138 5.18 -12.13 1.09
CA HIS A 138 5.98 -13.01 1.97
C HIS A 138 5.26 -14.26 2.53
N VAL A 139 4.07 -14.61 2.04
CA VAL A 139 3.38 -15.82 2.51
C VAL A 139 4.18 -17.07 2.09
N PRO A 140 4.52 -17.99 3.02
CA PRO A 140 5.30 -19.17 2.69
C PRO A 140 4.61 -20.08 1.67
N VAL A 141 5.39 -20.68 0.77
CA VAL A 141 4.88 -21.61 -0.25
C VAL A 141 4.08 -22.76 0.38
N ALA A 142 4.59 -23.36 1.45
CA ALA A 142 3.90 -24.46 2.14
C ALA A 142 2.51 -24.07 2.70
N VAL A 143 2.32 -22.81 3.10
CA VAL A 143 1.02 -22.30 3.54
C VAL A 143 0.05 -22.18 2.37
N MET A 144 0.54 -21.68 1.23
CA MET A 144 -0.28 -21.58 0.02
C MET A 144 -0.64 -22.95 -0.54
N ASP A 145 0.29 -23.92 -0.51
CA ASP A 145 0.02 -25.30 -0.90
C ASP A 145 -1.07 -25.95 -0.03
N ALA A 146 -1.05 -25.67 1.29
CA ALA A 146 -2.07 -26.16 2.21
C ALA A 146 -3.46 -25.56 1.91
N LEU A 147 -3.54 -24.26 1.60
CA LEU A 147 -4.78 -23.61 1.18
C LEU A 147 -5.35 -24.25 -0.10
N ILE A 148 -4.50 -24.50 -1.10
CA ILE A 148 -4.91 -25.18 -2.34
C ILE A 148 -5.39 -26.60 -2.06
N ALA A 149 -4.65 -27.36 -1.24
CA ALA A 149 -5.02 -28.72 -0.87
C ALA A 149 -6.37 -28.77 -0.11
N ALA A 150 -6.71 -27.72 0.63
CA ALA A 150 -7.99 -27.56 1.31
C ALA A 150 -9.12 -27.06 0.38
N GLY A 151 -8.83 -26.79 -0.90
CA GLY A 151 -9.82 -26.37 -1.90
C GLY A 151 -10.08 -24.86 -1.96
N HIS A 152 -9.23 -24.03 -1.36
CA HIS A 152 -9.37 -22.58 -1.45
C HIS A 152 -8.82 -22.02 -2.76
N THR A 153 -9.53 -21.05 -3.33
CA THR A 153 -9.07 -20.24 -4.46
C THR A 153 -8.14 -19.14 -3.95
N ILE A 154 -6.99 -18.95 -4.61
CA ILE A 154 -5.96 -17.98 -4.20
C ILE A 154 -5.56 -17.12 -5.41
N HIS A 155 -5.58 -15.79 -5.23
CA HIS A 155 -5.15 -14.84 -6.24
C HIS A 155 -4.18 -13.79 -5.65
N PRO A 156 -3.01 -13.54 -6.27
CA PRO A 156 -2.41 -14.30 -7.37
C PRO A 156 -2.12 -15.76 -6.97
N SER A 157 -1.99 -16.64 -7.98
CA SER A 157 -1.63 -18.03 -7.72
C SER A 157 -0.19 -18.15 -7.19
N PRO A 158 0.14 -19.20 -6.43
CA PRO A 158 1.52 -19.41 -5.95
C PRO A 158 2.53 -19.53 -7.11
N GLN A 159 2.11 -20.09 -8.23
CA GLN A 159 2.92 -20.22 -9.44
C GLN A 159 3.28 -18.87 -10.06
N ALA A 160 2.41 -17.86 -9.91
CA ALA A 160 2.72 -16.50 -10.30
C ALA A 160 3.56 -15.81 -9.21
N LEU A 161 3.11 -15.86 -7.95
CA LEU A 161 3.66 -15.10 -6.84
C LEU A 161 5.15 -15.39 -6.58
N GLN A 162 5.64 -16.60 -6.89
CA GLN A 162 7.07 -16.94 -6.75
C GLN A 162 8.01 -15.97 -7.50
N TYR A 163 7.56 -15.38 -8.61
CA TYR A 163 8.36 -14.43 -9.39
C TYR A 163 8.41 -13.03 -8.73
N ALA A 164 7.51 -12.71 -7.81
CA ALA A 164 7.63 -11.53 -6.95
C ALA A 164 8.48 -11.82 -5.69
N GLN A 165 8.52 -13.07 -5.25
CA GLN A 165 9.28 -13.49 -4.06
C GLN A 165 10.77 -13.70 -4.32
N ASP A 166 11.13 -14.16 -5.53
CA ASP A 166 12.46 -14.62 -5.88
C ASP A 166 13.00 -13.91 -7.13
N LYS A 167 13.93 -12.98 -6.91
CA LYS A 167 14.54 -12.16 -7.95
C LYS A 167 15.30 -13.00 -8.98
N THR A 168 15.86 -14.14 -8.59
CA THR A 168 16.57 -15.04 -9.50
C THR A 168 15.60 -15.74 -10.45
N LEU A 169 14.49 -16.28 -9.92
CA LEU A 169 13.45 -16.90 -10.74
C LEU A 169 12.83 -15.87 -11.69
N MET A 170 12.55 -14.66 -11.18
CA MET A 170 12.07 -13.55 -11.99
C MET A 170 13.02 -13.25 -13.15
N ARG A 171 14.31 -13.02 -12.88
CA ARG A 171 15.29 -12.69 -13.92
C ARG A 171 15.41 -13.76 -14.99
N ARG A 172 15.52 -15.03 -14.59
CA ARG A 172 15.55 -16.15 -15.53
C ARG A 172 14.30 -16.17 -16.41
N LYS A 173 13.11 -16.01 -15.81
CA LYS A 173 11.86 -16.10 -16.55
C LYS A 173 11.65 -14.92 -17.50
N LEU A 174 11.97 -13.71 -17.07
CA LEU A 174 11.87 -12.53 -17.93
C LEU A 174 12.86 -12.60 -19.10
N ALA A 175 14.08 -13.10 -18.88
CA ALA A 175 15.04 -13.32 -19.95
C ALA A 175 14.58 -14.41 -20.94
N GLU A 176 13.95 -15.50 -20.46
CA GLU A 176 13.35 -16.55 -21.30
C GLU A 176 12.22 -15.99 -22.19
N LEU A 177 11.53 -14.94 -21.73
CA LEU A 177 10.46 -14.26 -22.45
C LEU A 177 10.96 -13.12 -23.36
N ASP A 178 12.27 -12.96 -23.51
CA ASP A 178 12.91 -11.84 -24.25
C ASP A 178 12.45 -10.45 -23.75
N LEU A 179 12.13 -10.33 -22.47
CA LEU A 179 11.76 -9.07 -21.84
C LEU A 179 13.01 -8.33 -21.35
N PRO A 180 13.01 -6.98 -21.40
CA PRO A 180 14.21 -6.22 -21.08
C PRO A 180 14.54 -6.33 -19.58
N VAL A 181 15.71 -6.89 -19.29
CA VAL A 181 16.30 -7.00 -17.96
C VAL A 181 17.77 -6.56 -18.04
N PRO A 182 18.39 -6.05 -16.96
CA PRO A 182 19.82 -5.78 -16.98
C PRO A 182 20.61 -7.07 -17.22
N ALA A 183 21.84 -6.96 -17.74
CA ALA A 183 22.75 -8.10 -17.74
C ALA A 183 22.87 -8.64 -16.30
N PHE A 184 22.75 -9.95 -16.12
CA PHE A 184 22.77 -10.56 -14.79
C PHE A 184 23.47 -11.91 -14.79
N THR A 185 23.93 -12.33 -13.62
CA THR A 185 24.41 -13.68 -13.35
C THR A 185 24.03 -14.10 -11.93
N ILE A 186 23.94 -15.41 -11.73
CA ILE A 186 23.68 -16.00 -10.41
C ILE A 186 25.01 -16.49 -9.89
N ILE A 187 25.35 -16.03 -8.70
CA ILE A 187 26.64 -16.30 -8.08
C ILE A 187 26.43 -17.37 -7.03
N ASP A 188 26.93 -18.57 -7.33
CA ASP A 188 26.98 -19.72 -6.43
C ASP A 188 28.41 -19.89 -5.85
N ASP A 189 29.41 -19.25 -6.45
CA ASP A 189 30.81 -19.26 -6.03
C ASP A 189 31.45 -17.86 -6.16
N PRO A 190 32.18 -17.36 -5.14
CA PRO A 190 32.81 -16.04 -5.19
C PRO A 190 33.77 -15.80 -6.36
N THR A 191 34.35 -16.84 -6.96
CA THR A 191 35.22 -16.71 -8.15
C THR A 191 34.47 -16.20 -9.38
N GLN A 192 33.13 -16.29 -9.40
CA GLN A 192 32.30 -15.76 -10.48
C GLN A 192 32.16 -14.22 -10.45
N VAL A 193 32.57 -13.56 -9.35
CA VAL A 193 32.46 -12.10 -9.20
C VAL A 193 33.35 -11.35 -10.20
N ALA A 194 34.64 -11.69 -10.27
CA ALA A 194 35.59 -10.95 -11.10
C ALA A 194 35.26 -11.00 -12.61
N PRO A 195 34.89 -12.16 -13.20
CA PRO A 195 34.44 -12.21 -14.60
C PRO A 195 33.24 -11.30 -14.86
N PHE A 196 32.22 -11.33 -14.01
CA PHE A 196 31.01 -10.55 -14.20
C PHE A 196 31.26 -9.04 -13.96
N PHE A 197 32.04 -8.68 -12.94
CA PHE A 197 32.43 -7.29 -12.69
C PHE A 197 33.12 -6.68 -13.92
N ASN A 198 34.01 -7.42 -14.57
CA ASN A 198 34.67 -6.98 -15.81
C ASN A 198 33.68 -6.88 -16.98
N GLN A 199 32.77 -7.84 -17.13
CA GLN A 199 31.73 -7.82 -18.16
C GLN A 199 30.87 -6.56 -18.08
N VAL A 200 30.47 -6.13 -16.87
CA VAL A 200 29.65 -4.93 -16.66
C VAL A 200 30.49 -3.65 -16.46
N ALA A 201 31.78 -3.70 -16.77
CA ALA A 201 32.73 -2.60 -16.62
C ALA A 201 32.65 -1.91 -15.23
N GLY A 202 32.57 -2.72 -14.17
CA GLY A 202 32.51 -2.28 -12.78
C GLY A 202 31.17 -1.71 -12.33
N ARG A 203 30.15 -1.63 -13.21
CA ARG A 203 28.78 -1.26 -12.83
C ARG A 203 28.07 -2.45 -12.20
N LEU A 204 28.49 -2.84 -11.00
CA LEU A 204 27.95 -4.00 -10.31
C LEU A 204 26.88 -3.62 -9.28
N CYS A 205 25.78 -4.37 -9.29
CA CYS A 205 24.77 -4.41 -8.25
C CYS A 205 24.65 -5.85 -7.73
N ILE A 206 24.76 -6.05 -6.42
CA ILE A 206 24.60 -7.36 -5.78
C ILE A 206 23.28 -7.37 -5.02
N LYS A 207 22.49 -8.43 -5.18
CA LYS A 207 21.19 -8.61 -4.54
C LYS A 207 21.09 -9.99 -3.90
N THR A 208 20.39 -10.08 -2.77
CA THR A 208 19.86 -11.37 -2.30
C THR A 208 18.63 -11.76 -3.12
N ALA A 209 18.49 -13.05 -3.44
CA ALA A 209 17.37 -13.53 -4.26
C ALA A 209 16.00 -13.29 -3.59
N ARG A 210 15.93 -13.46 -2.26
CA ARG A 210 14.70 -13.34 -1.46
C ARG A 210 14.92 -12.43 -0.26
N GLY A 211 13.83 -11.91 0.30
CA GLY A 211 13.82 -11.18 1.57
C GLY A 211 14.28 -9.72 1.51
N GLY A 212 14.78 -9.23 0.37
CA GLY A 212 15.05 -7.81 0.17
C GLY A 212 13.78 -7.01 -0.13
N TYR A 213 13.61 -5.87 0.54
CA TYR A 213 12.50 -4.91 0.39
C TYR A 213 12.99 -3.49 0.72
N ASP A 214 12.35 -2.45 0.18
CA ASP A 214 12.68 -1.03 0.44
C ASP A 214 14.22 -0.75 0.42
N GLY A 215 14.95 -1.30 -0.56
CA GLY A 215 16.42 -1.18 -0.69
C GLY A 215 17.27 -2.13 0.16
N HIS A 216 16.69 -2.83 1.15
CA HIS A 216 17.39 -3.88 1.89
C HIS A 216 17.72 -5.06 0.98
N GLY A 217 18.89 -5.67 1.20
CA GLY A 217 19.32 -6.82 0.40
C GLY A 217 19.89 -6.44 -0.97
N VAL A 218 20.27 -5.17 -1.17
CA VAL A 218 20.89 -4.61 -2.38
C VAL A 218 22.18 -3.88 -1.99
N TRP A 219 23.26 -4.10 -2.74
CA TRP A 219 24.57 -3.50 -2.50
C TRP A 219 25.24 -3.05 -3.80
N PHE A 220 26.06 -2.00 -3.72
CA PHE A 220 26.82 -1.45 -4.83
C PHE A 220 28.33 -1.43 -4.49
N PRO A 221 29.02 -2.59 -4.55
CA PRO A 221 30.45 -2.64 -4.26
C PRO A 221 31.26 -1.78 -5.23
N ALA A 222 32.25 -1.04 -4.71
CA ALA A 222 33.11 -0.19 -5.52
C ALA A 222 34.24 -0.96 -6.20
N THR A 223 34.66 -2.09 -5.61
CA THR A 223 35.79 -2.90 -6.09
C THR A 223 35.41 -4.38 -6.22
N VAL A 224 36.19 -5.12 -7.01
CA VAL A 224 36.06 -6.59 -7.14
C VAL A 224 36.27 -7.29 -5.80
N ASP A 225 37.21 -6.81 -4.99
CA ASP A 225 37.52 -7.41 -3.70
C ASP A 225 36.36 -7.22 -2.71
N ASP A 226 35.80 -5.99 -2.62
CA ASP A 226 34.62 -5.72 -1.79
C ASP A 226 33.42 -6.59 -2.21
N ALA A 227 33.21 -6.73 -3.52
CA ALA A 227 32.16 -7.57 -4.07
C ALA A 227 32.38 -9.05 -3.71
N THR A 228 33.60 -9.54 -3.83
CA THR A 228 33.95 -10.95 -3.55
C THR A 228 33.76 -11.28 -2.07
N ASP A 229 34.18 -10.38 -1.18
CA ASP A 229 34.02 -10.55 0.26
C ASP A 229 32.54 -10.52 0.68
N LEU A 230 31.76 -9.60 0.11
CA LEU A 230 30.32 -9.54 0.32
C LEU A 230 29.63 -10.83 -0.13
N VAL A 231 29.91 -11.30 -1.35
CA VAL A 231 29.34 -12.55 -1.88
C VAL A 231 29.68 -13.73 -1.00
N ARG A 232 30.95 -13.86 -0.57
CA ARG A 232 31.37 -14.95 0.31
C ARG A 232 30.57 -14.97 1.60
N LYS A 233 30.33 -13.80 2.20
CA LYS A 233 29.49 -13.67 3.38
C LYS A 233 28.03 -14.07 3.11
N LEU A 234 27.43 -13.52 2.06
CA LEU A 234 26.02 -13.80 1.73
C LEU A 234 25.77 -15.29 1.48
N LEU A 235 26.68 -15.96 0.77
CA LEU A 235 26.62 -17.40 0.51
C LEU A 235 26.79 -18.21 1.81
N ALA A 236 27.73 -17.82 2.68
CA ALA A 236 27.92 -18.47 3.98
C ALA A 236 26.68 -18.33 4.89
N ASP A 237 25.95 -17.22 4.78
CA ASP A 237 24.67 -16.98 5.46
C ASP A 237 23.50 -17.75 4.81
N GLY A 238 23.76 -18.55 3.77
CA GLY A 238 22.77 -19.40 3.09
C GLY A 238 21.90 -18.66 2.07
N ASN A 239 22.28 -17.46 1.65
CA ASN A 239 21.54 -16.70 0.64
C ASN A 239 21.94 -17.13 -0.78
N GLN A 240 20.97 -17.16 -1.69
CA GLN A 240 21.28 -17.14 -3.11
C GLN A 240 21.57 -15.70 -3.54
N VAL A 241 22.63 -15.52 -4.32
CA VAL A 241 23.12 -14.20 -4.72
C VAL A 241 22.91 -13.96 -6.21
N LEU A 242 22.30 -12.82 -6.52
CA LEU A 242 22.08 -12.33 -7.87
C LEU A 242 22.98 -11.10 -8.09
N ALA A 243 23.77 -11.11 -9.15
CA ALA A 243 24.54 -9.96 -9.58
C ALA A 243 23.95 -9.39 -10.88
N GLU A 244 23.79 -8.07 -10.94
CA GLU A 244 23.21 -7.34 -12.05
C GLU A 244 24.10 -6.18 -12.48
N GLU A 245 23.99 -5.77 -13.74
CA GLU A 245 24.48 -4.48 -14.19
C GLU A 245 23.72 -3.34 -13.49
N ARG A 246 24.48 -2.40 -12.93
CA ARG A 246 23.95 -1.14 -12.38
C ARG A 246 23.72 -0.15 -13.52
N LEU A 247 22.46 0.01 -13.92
CA LEU A 247 22.05 0.98 -14.93
C LEU A 247 22.16 2.42 -14.43
N THR A 248 22.50 3.35 -15.33
CA THR A 248 22.42 4.80 -15.08
C THR A 248 21.03 5.28 -15.45
N LEU A 249 20.18 5.44 -14.45
CA LEU A 249 18.77 5.75 -14.64
C LEU A 249 18.55 7.21 -15.08
N THR A 250 17.64 7.43 -16.03
CA THR A 250 17.05 8.75 -16.29
C THR A 250 15.89 9.01 -15.35
N ARG A 251 15.09 7.97 -15.07
CA ARG A 251 13.94 7.98 -14.18
C ARG A 251 13.46 6.57 -13.85
N GLU A 252 12.58 6.46 -12.88
CA GLU A 252 11.91 5.21 -12.50
C GLU A 252 10.45 5.29 -12.91
N LEU A 253 10.00 4.26 -13.62
CA LEU A 253 8.63 4.14 -14.12
C LEU A 253 7.93 2.94 -13.48
N SER A 254 6.61 2.93 -13.48
CA SER A 254 5.85 1.72 -13.19
C SER A 254 4.59 1.64 -14.05
N VAL A 255 4.17 0.42 -14.35
CA VAL A 255 2.88 0.14 -14.98
C VAL A 255 2.06 -0.73 -14.03
N LEU A 256 0.82 -0.29 -13.78
CA LEU A 256 -0.16 -1.06 -13.04
C LEU A 256 -1.09 -1.78 -14.02
N ILE A 257 -1.36 -3.04 -13.71
CA ILE A 257 -2.27 -3.88 -14.48
C ILE A 257 -3.16 -4.67 -13.52
N ALA A 258 -4.46 -4.70 -13.81
CA ALA A 258 -5.41 -5.60 -13.20
C ALA A 258 -5.78 -6.69 -14.19
N ARG A 259 -5.79 -7.96 -13.77
CA ARG A 259 -6.21 -9.09 -14.59
C ARG A 259 -7.07 -10.04 -13.77
N ARG A 260 -8.25 -10.40 -14.28
CA ARG A 260 -9.14 -11.39 -13.65
C ARG A 260 -8.87 -12.81 -14.17
N PRO A 261 -9.20 -13.86 -13.42
CA PRO A 261 -9.08 -15.26 -13.86
C PRO A 261 -9.67 -15.54 -15.24
N SER A 262 -10.79 -14.90 -15.60
CA SER A 262 -11.41 -15.04 -16.93
C SER A 262 -10.62 -14.42 -18.09
N GLY A 263 -9.49 -13.76 -17.81
CA GLY A 263 -8.55 -13.26 -18.80
C GLY A 263 -8.69 -11.80 -19.20
N GLU A 264 -9.77 -11.11 -18.80
CA GLU A 264 -9.87 -9.65 -18.98
C GLU A 264 -8.75 -8.97 -18.19
N MET A 265 -8.09 -8.00 -18.82
CA MET A 265 -7.10 -7.16 -18.17
C MET A 265 -7.26 -5.70 -18.57
N VAL A 266 -6.93 -4.81 -17.65
CA VAL A 266 -6.91 -3.36 -17.88
C VAL A 266 -5.69 -2.75 -17.21
N THR A 267 -5.17 -1.68 -17.82
CA THR A 267 -3.96 -0.98 -17.36
C THR A 267 -4.29 0.46 -17.00
N TRP A 268 -3.51 1.03 -16.08
CA TRP A 268 -3.52 2.48 -15.82
C TRP A 268 -2.41 3.17 -16.63
N PRO A 269 -2.45 4.51 -16.78
CA PRO A 269 -1.34 5.24 -17.39
C PRO A 269 -0.01 4.94 -16.69
N VAL A 270 1.08 4.95 -17.46
CA VAL A 270 2.44 4.79 -16.92
C VAL A 270 2.71 5.85 -15.87
N ILE A 271 3.31 5.45 -14.76
CA ILE A 271 3.60 6.30 -13.61
C ILE A 271 5.10 6.59 -13.58
N GLU A 272 5.49 7.83 -13.33
CA GLU A 272 6.86 8.18 -12.95
C GLU A 272 6.95 8.25 -11.42
N SER A 273 7.97 7.64 -10.83
CA SER A 273 8.17 7.62 -9.38
C SER A 273 9.56 8.10 -8.99
N VAL A 274 9.66 8.59 -7.75
CA VAL A 274 10.95 8.97 -7.14
C VAL A 274 11.16 8.08 -5.94
N GLN A 275 12.20 7.25 -5.98
CA GLN A 275 12.66 6.48 -4.84
C GLN A 275 13.75 7.27 -4.08
N ARG A 276 13.74 7.23 -2.75
CA ARG A 276 14.81 7.76 -1.89
C ARG A 276 15.16 6.71 -0.86
N ASP A 277 16.43 6.35 -0.79
CA ASP A 277 16.94 5.29 0.10
C ASP A 277 16.16 3.97 -0.04
N GLY A 278 15.77 3.64 -1.28
CA GLY A 278 14.99 2.43 -1.59
C GLY A 278 13.49 2.53 -1.27
N ILE A 279 12.98 3.70 -0.85
CA ILE A 279 11.57 3.90 -0.50
C ILE A 279 10.90 4.86 -1.48
N CYS A 280 9.71 4.49 -1.96
CA CYS A 280 8.91 5.35 -2.84
C CYS A 280 8.52 6.62 -2.09
N HIS A 281 9.04 7.76 -2.55
CA HIS A 281 8.74 9.06 -1.99
C HIS A 281 7.49 9.67 -2.64
N SER A 282 7.43 9.64 -3.96
CA SER A 282 6.35 10.24 -4.74
C SER A 282 6.11 9.50 -6.06
N ALA A 283 4.91 9.68 -6.60
CA ALA A 283 4.49 9.16 -7.90
C ALA A 283 3.64 10.19 -8.64
N ILE A 284 3.89 10.37 -9.94
CA ILE A 284 3.10 11.22 -10.84
C ILE A 284 2.51 10.34 -11.95
N ALA A 285 1.21 10.47 -12.18
CA ALA A 285 0.50 9.78 -13.24
C ALA A 285 -0.38 10.77 -14.04
N PRO A 286 -0.36 10.72 -15.38
CA PRO A 286 0.62 9.99 -16.22
C PRO A 286 2.07 10.50 -16.03
N ALA A 287 3.05 9.67 -16.38
CA ALA A 287 4.47 10.02 -16.38
C ALA A 287 4.73 11.26 -17.26
N PRO A 288 5.26 12.38 -16.70
CA PRO A 288 5.48 13.60 -17.46
C PRO A 288 6.47 13.41 -18.62
N HIS A 289 6.18 14.02 -19.78
CA HIS A 289 7.07 14.02 -20.94
C HIS A 289 7.54 12.62 -21.41
N LEU A 290 6.78 11.56 -21.12
CA LEU A 290 7.06 10.22 -21.62
C LEU A 290 6.68 10.12 -23.10
N ALA A 291 7.61 9.64 -23.93
CA ALA A 291 7.33 9.41 -25.33
C ALA A 291 6.19 8.37 -25.48
N PRO A 292 5.18 8.60 -26.35
CA PRO A 292 4.05 7.68 -26.50
C PRO A 292 4.48 6.24 -26.79
N GLN A 293 5.50 6.06 -27.63
CA GLN A 293 6.02 4.73 -28.00
C GLN A 293 6.66 4.00 -26.81
N LEU A 294 7.33 4.73 -25.91
CA LEU A 294 7.90 4.14 -24.71
C LEU A 294 6.81 3.79 -23.70
N ALA A 295 5.74 4.60 -23.62
CA ALA A 295 4.58 4.31 -22.80
C ALA A 295 3.84 3.05 -23.27
N GLU A 296 3.57 2.94 -24.58
CA GLU A 296 3.01 1.74 -25.21
C GLU A 296 3.88 0.51 -24.94
N ARG A 297 5.19 0.62 -25.15
CA ARG A 297 6.14 -0.47 -24.88
C ARG A 297 6.12 -0.91 -23.41
N ALA A 298 6.05 0.02 -22.47
CA ALA A 298 5.97 -0.29 -21.04
C ALA A 298 4.68 -1.07 -20.70
N VAL A 299 3.55 -0.69 -21.32
CA VAL A 299 2.26 -1.38 -21.18
C VAL A 299 2.32 -2.78 -21.77
N GLU A 300 2.86 -2.95 -22.99
CA GLU A 300 3.04 -4.26 -23.63
C GLU A 300 3.89 -5.21 -22.77
N ILE A 301 4.96 -4.71 -22.16
CA ILE A 301 5.79 -5.48 -21.22
C ILE A 301 4.93 -5.97 -20.05
N ALA A 302 4.14 -5.09 -19.44
CA ALA A 302 3.28 -5.45 -18.31
C ALA A 302 2.19 -6.47 -18.67
N GLU A 303 1.54 -6.31 -19.82
CA GLU A 303 0.53 -7.24 -20.34
C GLU A 303 1.13 -8.61 -20.67
N THR A 304 2.32 -8.63 -21.26
CA THR A 304 3.08 -9.85 -21.54
C THR A 304 3.41 -10.59 -20.25
N ILE A 305 3.92 -9.88 -19.24
CA ILE A 305 4.25 -10.47 -17.93
C ILE A 305 2.99 -11.01 -17.26
N ALA A 306 1.90 -10.23 -17.21
CA ALA A 306 0.65 -10.65 -16.58
C ALA A 306 0.09 -11.92 -17.24
N THR A 307 0.16 -12.00 -18.57
CA THR A 307 -0.33 -13.15 -19.33
C THR A 307 0.57 -14.37 -19.17
N GLN A 308 1.88 -14.23 -19.39
CA GLN A 308 2.84 -15.34 -19.43
C GLN A 308 3.11 -15.93 -18.04
N LEU A 309 3.03 -15.12 -16.99
CA LEU A 309 3.16 -15.60 -15.61
C LEU A 309 1.81 -16.00 -14.98
N GLY A 310 0.69 -15.79 -15.69
CA GLY A 310 -0.65 -16.12 -15.21
C GLY A 310 -1.08 -15.29 -14.00
N VAL A 311 -0.67 -14.03 -13.93
CA VAL A 311 -0.97 -13.15 -12.80
C VAL A 311 -2.45 -12.78 -12.79
N THR A 312 -3.05 -12.79 -11.61
CA THR A 312 -4.44 -12.41 -11.36
C THR A 312 -4.52 -11.51 -10.14
N GLY A 313 -5.49 -10.60 -10.11
CA GLY A 313 -5.51 -9.49 -9.17
C GLY A 313 -4.85 -8.27 -9.81
N VAL A 314 -4.14 -7.49 -9.01
CA VAL A 314 -3.40 -6.30 -9.44
C VAL A 314 -1.92 -6.62 -9.35
N MET A 315 -1.15 -6.12 -10.31
CA MET A 315 0.30 -6.19 -10.32
C MET A 315 0.88 -4.82 -10.71
N ALA A 316 2.01 -4.47 -10.09
CA ALA A 316 2.91 -3.44 -10.58
C ALA A 316 4.14 -4.07 -11.23
N VAL A 317 4.50 -3.56 -12.40
CA VAL A 317 5.79 -3.79 -13.03
C VAL A 317 6.60 -2.52 -12.84
N GLU A 318 7.64 -2.58 -12.01
CA GLU A 318 8.58 -1.48 -11.88
C GLU A 318 9.61 -1.53 -13.00
N LEU A 319 9.94 -0.37 -13.55
CA LEU A 319 10.76 -0.19 -14.73
C LEU A 319 11.83 0.86 -14.44
N PHE A 320 13.05 0.54 -14.86
CA PHE A 320 14.15 1.49 -14.97
C PHE A 320 14.16 2.08 -16.36
N ALA A 321 14.02 3.40 -16.49
CA ALA A 321 14.27 4.09 -17.73
C ALA A 321 15.73 4.56 -17.78
N PHE A 322 16.37 4.40 -18.94
CA PHE A 322 17.76 4.79 -19.16
C PHE A 322 18.00 5.08 -20.64
N LEU A 323 19.12 5.73 -20.96
CA LEU A 323 19.54 5.94 -22.34
C LEU A 323 20.31 4.72 -22.85
N ASP A 324 19.92 4.19 -24.00
CA ASP A 324 20.67 3.16 -24.70
C ASP A 324 21.99 3.72 -25.29
N HIS A 325 22.75 2.85 -25.97
CA HIS A 325 24.03 3.24 -26.59
C HIS A 325 23.90 4.28 -27.72
N ASN A 326 22.69 4.49 -28.26
CA ASN A 326 22.39 5.50 -29.27
C ASN A 326 21.81 6.78 -28.66
N GLY A 327 21.67 6.84 -27.34
CA GLY A 327 21.07 7.97 -26.62
C GLY A 327 19.54 7.99 -26.66
N ALA A 328 18.88 6.90 -27.07
CA ALA A 328 17.42 6.78 -27.04
C ALA A 328 16.97 6.25 -25.67
N GLU A 329 15.91 6.84 -25.10
CA GLU A 329 15.35 6.34 -23.84
C GLU A 329 14.68 4.97 -24.06
N THR A 330 15.03 4.01 -23.22
CA THR A 330 14.47 2.65 -23.19
C THR A 330 14.19 2.25 -21.75
N VAL A 331 13.56 1.08 -21.56
CA VAL A 331 13.20 0.55 -20.24
C VAL A 331 13.75 -0.84 -20.00
N SER A 332 13.99 -1.15 -18.73
CA SER A 332 14.29 -2.48 -18.22
C SER A 332 13.39 -2.77 -17.01
N VAL A 333 12.87 -3.99 -16.90
CA VAL A 333 12.11 -4.42 -15.71
C VAL A 333 13.04 -4.42 -14.51
N ASN A 334 12.66 -3.71 -13.44
CA ASN A 334 13.35 -3.75 -12.16
C ASN A 334 12.83 -4.92 -11.33
N GLU A 335 11.56 -4.89 -10.98
CA GLU A 335 10.89 -5.85 -10.10
C GLU A 335 9.38 -5.96 -10.39
N LEU A 336 8.76 -6.98 -9.80
CA LEU A 336 7.33 -7.25 -9.90
C LEU A 336 6.71 -7.27 -8.50
N ALA A 337 5.62 -6.55 -8.32
CA ALA A 337 4.78 -6.64 -7.13
C ALA A 337 3.40 -7.15 -7.53
N MET A 338 3.06 -8.40 -7.21
CA MET A 338 1.77 -9.02 -7.59
C MET A 338 0.67 -8.74 -6.56
N ARG A 339 0.51 -7.45 -6.27
CA ARG A 339 -0.47 -6.90 -5.33
C ARG A 339 -0.72 -5.43 -5.67
N PRO A 340 -1.72 -4.77 -5.04
CA PRO A 340 -1.76 -3.32 -5.01
C PRO A 340 -0.42 -2.74 -4.57
N HIS A 341 0.01 -1.67 -5.23
CA HIS A 341 1.35 -1.12 -5.11
C HIS A 341 1.35 0.34 -4.67
N ASN A 342 2.45 0.77 -4.03
CA ASN A 342 2.58 2.11 -3.48
C ASN A 342 2.49 3.19 -4.57
N THR A 343 3.18 2.99 -5.69
CA THR A 343 3.12 3.89 -6.85
C THR A 343 1.72 4.03 -7.42
N GLY A 344 0.81 3.08 -7.16
CA GLY A 344 -0.59 3.12 -7.58
C GLY A 344 -1.57 3.79 -6.64
N HIS A 345 -1.13 4.32 -5.50
CA HIS A 345 -2.03 4.99 -4.56
C HIS A 345 -2.74 6.20 -5.19
N PHE A 346 -2.14 6.84 -6.20
CA PHE A 346 -2.78 7.91 -6.97
C PHE A 346 -4.17 7.50 -7.52
N THR A 347 -4.38 6.22 -7.85
CA THR A 347 -5.63 5.71 -8.43
C THR A 347 -6.86 5.93 -7.54
N GLN A 348 -6.67 6.12 -6.23
CA GLN A 348 -7.77 6.41 -5.29
C GLN A 348 -8.44 7.78 -5.53
N PHE A 349 -7.79 8.67 -6.30
CA PHE A 349 -8.36 9.97 -6.67
C PHE A 349 -8.14 10.36 -8.13
N GLY A 350 -7.13 9.78 -8.79
CA GLY A 350 -6.75 10.05 -10.18
C GLY A 350 -7.34 9.09 -11.21
N SER A 351 -8.19 8.15 -10.82
CA SER A 351 -8.79 7.17 -11.74
C SER A 351 -10.23 6.86 -11.35
N VAL A 352 -11.03 6.44 -12.33
CA VAL A 352 -12.44 6.07 -12.10
C VAL A 352 -12.54 4.89 -11.13
N THR A 353 -11.67 3.90 -11.28
CA THR A 353 -11.61 2.74 -10.37
C THR A 353 -10.21 2.65 -9.75
N SER A 354 -10.15 2.56 -8.43
CA SER A 354 -8.89 2.44 -7.70
C SER A 354 -8.26 1.06 -7.89
N GLN A 355 -6.95 0.94 -7.72
CA GLN A 355 -6.29 -0.36 -7.75
C GLN A 355 -6.83 -1.32 -6.68
N PHE A 356 -7.36 -0.81 -5.57
CA PHE A 356 -7.86 -1.64 -4.47
C PHE A 356 -9.23 -2.24 -4.84
N GLU A 357 -10.11 -1.43 -5.43
CA GLU A 357 -11.40 -1.91 -5.95
C GLU A 357 -11.15 -2.92 -7.08
N GLN A 358 -10.26 -2.60 -8.02
CA GLN A 358 -9.90 -3.52 -9.10
C GLN A 358 -9.30 -4.81 -8.60
N HIS A 359 -8.48 -4.78 -7.55
CA HIS A 359 -7.90 -5.99 -6.99
C HIS A 359 -8.96 -6.92 -6.42
N LEU A 360 -9.94 -6.38 -5.67
CA LEU A 360 -11.06 -7.15 -5.13
C LEU A 360 -11.91 -7.73 -6.25
N ARG A 361 -12.27 -6.91 -7.26
CA ARG A 361 -13.05 -7.35 -8.42
C ARG A 361 -12.32 -8.44 -9.19
N ALA A 362 -11.03 -8.26 -9.47
CA ALA A 362 -10.20 -9.22 -10.18
C ALA A 362 -10.07 -10.55 -9.40
N CYS A 363 -9.86 -10.51 -8.09
CA CYS A 363 -9.77 -11.72 -7.26
C CYS A 363 -11.09 -12.50 -7.19
N LEU A 364 -12.23 -11.80 -7.23
CA LEU A 364 -13.57 -12.41 -7.28
C LEU A 364 -14.03 -12.75 -8.70
N ASP A 365 -13.17 -12.54 -9.70
CA ASP A 365 -13.50 -12.68 -11.13
C ASP A 365 -14.74 -11.87 -11.56
N LEU A 366 -14.97 -10.71 -10.94
CA LEU A 366 -15.99 -9.75 -11.34
C LEU A 366 -15.51 -8.95 -12.56
N PRO A 367 -16.42 -8.38 -13.38
CA PRO A 367 -16.05 -7.47 -14.47
C PRO A 367 -15.14 -6.36 -13.97
N LEU A 368 -14.13 -5.96 -14.74
CA LEU A 368 -13.22 -4.89 -14.33
C LEU A 368 -13.86 -3.51 -14.53
N GLY A 369 -13.47 -2.57 -13.67
CA GLY A 369 -13.84 -1.16 -13.76
C GLY A 369 -12.99 -0.41 -14.78
N SER A 370 -13.41 0.80 -15.13
CA SER A 370 -12.64 1.68 -16.01
C SER A 370 -11.41 2.22 -15.28
N THR A 371 -10.25 2.14 -15.92
CA THR A 371 -9.00 2.75 -15.44
C THR A 371 -8.80 4.17 -15.98
N ALA A 372 -9.83 4.75 -16.61
CA ALA A 372 -9.77 6.10 -17.14
C ALA A 372 -9.38 7.11 -16.05
N LYS A 373 -8.49 8.03 -16.42
CA LYS A 373 -8.07 9.12 -15.55
C LYS A 373 -9.26 10.05 -15.26
N THR A 374 -9.37 10.51 -14.02
CA THR A 374 -10.39 11.51 -13.61
C THR A 374 -9.89 12.95 -13.75
N HIS A 375 -8.58 13.12 -13.84
CA HIS A 375 -7.90 14.40 -14.02
C HIS A 375 -6.72 14.22 -14.98
N GLU A 376 -6.25 15.31 -15.58
CA GLU A 376 -5.11 15.25 -16.50
C GLU A 376 -3.80 14.81 -15.82
N THR A 377 -3.56 15.27 -14.58
CA THR A 377 -2.39 14.90 -13.77
C THR A 377 -2.79 14.60 -12.33
N THR A 378 -2.23 13.54 -11.76
CA THR A 378 -2.37 13.21 -10.33
C THR A 378 -1.00 12.91 -9.72
N CYS A 379 -0.72 13.52 -8.58
CA CYS A 379 0.49 13.29 -7.79
C CYS A 379 0.13 12.61 -6.47
N MET A 380 0.89 11.60 -6.09
CA MET A 380 0.87 10.99 -4.77
C MET A 380 2.22 11.20 -4.09
N VAL A 381 2.20 11.60 -2.81
CA VAL A 381 3.41 11.73 -1.99
C VAL A 381 3.22 10.99 -0.67
N ASN A 382 4.18 10.13 -0.34
CA ASN A 382 4.16 9.39 0.92
C ASN A 382 4.44 10.29 2.12
N VAL A 383 3.69 10.06 3.20
CA VAL A 383 3.93 10.64 4.53
C VAL A 383 4.77 9.64 5.32
N LEU A 384 6.09 9.85 5.29
CA LEU A 384 7.05 9.08 6.08
C LEU A 384 7.29 9.79 7.42
N GLY A 385 7.32 9.03 8.52
CA GLY A 385 7.62 9.60 9.84
C GLY A 385 8.95 10.34 9.84
N ALA A 386 8.95 11.59 10.29
CA ALA A 386 10.16 12.40 10.43
C ALA A 386 11.07 11.88 11.56
N ASP A 387 12.30 12.38 11.62
CA ASP A 387 13.28 12.02 12.67
C ASP A 387 12.81 12.44 14.07
N THR A 388 12.06 13.53 14.14
CA THR A 388 11.41 14.04 15.36
C THR A 388 9.91 13.87 15.30
N ALA A 389 9.30 13.79 16.49
CA ALA A 389 7.85 13.74 16.60
C ALA A 389 7.21 15.03 16.04
N PRO A 390 5.98 14.95 15.49
CA PRO A 390 5.28 16.13 14.98
C PRO A 390 5.05 17.21 16.05
N HIS A 391 5.15 18.48 15.65
CA HIS A 391 4.98 19.66 16.50
C HIS A 391 3.51 19.94 16.87
N CYS A 392 2.55 19.31 16.18
CA CYS A 392 1.13 19.39 16.49
C CYS A 392 0.44 18.04 16.31
N SER A 393 -0.84 17.97 16.67
CA SER A 393 -1.61 16.74 16.47
C SER A 393 -1.81 16.46 14.98
N VAL A 394 -1.97 15.18 14.61
CA VAL A 394 -2.29 14.79 13.23
C VAL A 394 -3.57 15.48 12.73
N LYS A 395 -4.56 15.69 13.61
CA LYS A 395 -5.79 16.42 13.30
C LYS A 395 -5.48 17.86 12.88
N ASP A 396 -4.65 18.56 13.64
CA ASP A 396 -4.32 19.97 13.37
C ASP A 396 -3.47 20.11 12.10
N ALA A 397 -2.53 19.19 11.87
CA ALA A 397 -1.75 19.14 10.66
C ALA A 397 -2.63 18.92 9.41
N CYS A 398 -3.56 17.95 9.46
CA CYS A 398 -4.52 17.73 8.38
C CYS A 398 -5.42 18.96 8.16
N ALA A 399 -5.89 19.61 9.23
CA ALA A 399 -6.68 20.83 9.13
C ALA A 399 -5.92 21.97 8.44
N ALA A 400 -4.64 22.17 8.80
CA ALA A 400 -3.78 23.16 8.15
C ALA A 400 -3.61 22.85 6.65
N VAL A 401 -3.39 21.58 6.30
CA VAL A 401 -3.28 21.15 4.90
C VAL A 401 -4.55 21.46 4.12
N TRP A 402 -5.73 21.13 4.64
CA TRP A 402 -6.98 21.41 3.93
C TRP A 402 -7.31 22.91 3.84
N GLN A 403 -6.89 23.72 4.81
CA GLN A 403 -7.04 25.18 4.73
C GLN A 403 -6.23 25.75 3.57
N ARG A 404 -5.02 25.22 3.31
CA ARG A 404 -4.15 25.67 2.22
C ARG A 404 -4.49 25.00 0.87
N TYR A 405 -4.80 23.71 0.90
CA TYR A 405 -5.07 22.86 -0.26
C TYR A 405 -6.40 22.10 -0.05
N PRO A 406 -7.56 22.75 -0.27
CA PRO A 406 -8.87 22.15 -0.02
C PRO A 406 -9.16 20.87 -0.82
N ALA A 407 -8.50 20.70 -1.97
CA ALA A 407 -8.64 19.52 -2.83
C ALA A 407 -7.77 18.32 -2.38
N ALA A 408 -6.85 18.51 -1.42
CA ALA A 408 -5.93 17.47 -0.99
C ALA A 408 -6.67 16.26 -0.40
N LYS A 409 -6.36 15.06 -0.90
CA LYS A 409 -6.84 13.81 -0.32
C LYS A 409 -5.77 13.25 0.59
N ILE A 410 -6.06 13.17 1.88
CA ILE A 410 -5.14 12.67 2.90
C ILE A 410 -5.57 11.25 3.29
N HIS A 411 -4.67 10.29 3.14
CA HIS A 411 -4.91 8.89 3.47
C HIS A 411 -3.96 8.47 4.59
N LEU A 412 -4.48 8.24 5.80
CA LEU A 412 -3.69 7.84 6.96
C LEU A 412 -3.94 6.37 7.32
N TYR A 413 -2.86 5.68 7.68
CA TYR A 413 -2.88 4.22 7.87
C TYR A 413 -3.17 3.78 9.31
N GLY A 414 -3.50 4.70 10.22
CA GLY A 414 -3.70 4.36 11.64
C GLY A 414 -2.41 3.88 12.33
N LYS A 415 -1.24 4.20 11.78
CA LYS A 415 0.06 3.79 12.31
C LYS A 415 0.61 4.87 13.24
N GLN A 416 1.14 4.43 14.39
CA GLN A 416 1.89 5.30 15.29
C GLN A 416 3.17 5.81 14.61
N TRP A 417 3.52 7.07 14.88
CA TRP A 417 4.74 7.71 14.38
C TRP A 417 5.98 6.93 14.83
N ARG A 418 6.89 6.72 13.86
CA ARG A 418 8.29 6.32 14.05
C ARG A 418 9.09 6.86 12.86
N PRO A 419 10.37 7.25 13.03
CA PRO A 419 11.22 7.67 11.91
C PRO A 419 11.22 6.65 10.77
N GLY A 420 11.07 7.13 9.54
CA GLY A 420 11.06 6.31 8.31
C GLY A 420 9.78 5.48 8.09
N ARG A 421 8.89 5.36 9.07
CA ARG A 421 7.66 4.55 8.92
C ARG A 421 6.69 5.21 7.95
N LYS A 422 6.16 4.46 6.99
CA LYS A 422 5.02 4.88 6.14
C LYS A 422 3.77 5.10 7.01
N LEU A 423 3.37 6.35 7.25
CA LEU A 423 2.22 6.73 8.09
C LEU A 423 0.94 6.98 7.27
N GLY A 424 1.10 7.34 6.01
CA GLY A 424 0.02 7.67 5.09
C GLY A 424 0.56 8.15 3.76
N HIS A 425 -0.30 8.76 2.96
CA HIS A 425 0.07 9.50 1.75
C HIS A 425 -0.93 10.64 1.50
N VAL A 426 -0.52 11.58 0.65
CA VAL A 426 -1.35 12.67 0.15
C VAL A 426 -1.49 12.51 -1.35
N ILE A 427 -2.71 12.68 -1.87
CA ILE A 427 -2.97 12.76 -3.31
C ILE A 427 -3.50 14.15 -3.64
N MET A 428 -2.94 14.76 -4.69
CA MET A 428 -3.46 15.97 -5.32
C MET A 428 -3.59 15.74 -6.82
N ALA A 429 -4.62 16.31 -7.43
CA ALA A 429 -4.88 16.19 -8.86
C ALA A 429 -5.21 17.56 -9.47
N SER A 430 -4.93 17.71 -10.76
CA SER A 430 -5.22 18.93 -11.52
C SER A 430 -5.41 18.64 -12.99
N ASP A 431 -6.28 19.43 -13.64
CA ASP A 431 -6.48 19.41 -15.09
C ASP A 431 -5.60 20.40 -15.85
N SER A 432 -4.96 21.34 -15.14
CA SER A 432 -4.26 22.47 -15.77
C SER A 432 -2.97 22.88 -15.09
N ALA A 433 -2.70 22.43 -13.86
CA ALA A 433 -1.45 22.74 -13.18
C ALA A 433 -0.27 22.04 -13.84
N ASP A 434 0.88 22.70 -13.81
CA ASP A 434 2.15 22.06 -14.14
C ASP A 434 2.41 20.87 -13.19
N PRO A 435 2.78 19.67 -13.70
CA PRO A 435 2.99 18.49 -12.87
C PRO A 435 4.03 18.68 -11.76
N GLN A 436 5.09 19.47 -11.99
CA GLN A 436 6.13 19.69 -10.99
C GLN A 436 5.64 20.62 -9.88
N GLN A 437 4.86 21.65 -10.21
CA GLN A 437 4.21 22.49 -9.21
C GLN A 437 3.21 21.69 -8.36
N LEU A 438 2.39 20.84 -8.99
CA LEU A 438 1.45 19.96 -8.28
C LEU A 438 2.18 19.00 -7.33
N LEU A 439 3.29 18.41 -7.77
CA LEU A 439 4.13 17.55 -6.94
C LEU A 439 4.75 18.34 -5.77
N ALA A 440 5.21 19.56 -5.99
CA ALA A 440 5.76 20.42 -4.95
C ALA A 440 4.71 20.75 -3.87
N ASP A 441 3.47 21.05 -4.26
CA ASP A 441 2.37 21.30 -3.33
C ASP A 441 1.97 20.04 -2.54
N ALA A 442 1.87 18.89 -3.21
CA ALA A 442 1.62 17.61 -2.55
C ALA A 442 2.75 17.25 -1.56
N THR A 443 4.00 17.58 -1.91
CA THR A 443 5.18 17.40 -1.05
C THR A 443 5.13 18.30 0.17
N ALA A 444 4.75 19.57 0.00
CA ALA A 444 4.57 20.50 1.11
C ALA A 444 3.45 20.03 2.06
N ALA A 445 2.35 19.51 1.52
CA ALA A 445 1.27 18.93 2.32
C ALA A 445 1.73 17.69 3.09
N ALA A 446 2.40 16.74 2.45
CA ALA A 446 2.93 15.55 3.11
C ALA A 446 3.96 15.92 4.19
N HIS A 447 4.79 16.94 3.94
CA HIS A 447 5.72 17.50 4.92
C HIS A 447 4.96 18.04 6.15
N CYS A 448 3.92 18.87 5.95
CA CYS A 448 3.11 19.41 7.04
C CYS A 448 2.47 18.30 7.89
N ILE A 449 1.99 17.22 7.27
CA ILE A 449 1.42 16.08 8.02
C ILE A 449 2.48 15.38 8.87
N ARG A 450 3.69 15.16 8.33
CA ARG A 450 4.74 14.41 9.06
C ARG A 450 5.44 15.23 10.14
N THR A 451 5.52 16.57 10.03
CA THR A 451 6.24 17.44 10.98
C THR A 451 5.31 18.28 11.83
N GLY A 452 4.08 18.55 11.39
CA GLY A 452 3.19 19.52 12.02
C GLY A 452 3.48 20.98 11.64
N GLU A 453 4.40 21.23 10.70
CA GLU A 453 4.83 22.56 10.28
C GLU A 453 4.97 22.64 8.75
N TRP A 454 4.77 23.82 8.16
CA TRP A 454 5.06 24.03 6.74
C TRP A 454 6.56 24.14 6.52
N ASN A 455 7.05 23.60 5.41
CA ASN A 455 8.45 23.73 5.05
C ASN A 455 8.74 25.23 4.81
N THR A 456 9.53 25.86 5.69
CA THR A 456 9.84 27.31 5.63
C THR A 456 10.80 27.67 4.51
N THR A 457 11.31 26.69 3.75
CA THR A 457 12.39 26.88 2.77
C THR A 457 11.92 27.24 1.35
N THR A 458 10.64 27.52 1.11
CA THR A 458 10.14 28.00 -0.20
C THR A 458 9.43 29.34 -0.05
N SER A 459 10.22 30.37 0.27
CA SER A 459 9.87 31.76 0.01
C SER A 459 11.14 32.57 -0.26
N ALA A 460 11.85 32.27 -1.35
CA ALA A 460 12.93 33.13 -1.86
C ALA A 460 13.26 32.81 -3.32
N THR A 461 12.35 33.16 -4.23
CA THR A 461 12.57 33.66 -5.60
C THR A 461 11.15 33.99 -6.12
N GLY A 462 10.72 35.24 -6.26
CA GLY A 462 11.43 36.36 -6.86
C GLY A 462 11.00 36.43 -8.31
#